data_AF-A0A5N7DFY0-F1
#
_entry.id   AF-A0A5N7DFY0-F1
#
_cell.length_a   1.000
_cell.length_b   1.000
_cell.length_c   1.000
_cell.angle_alpha   90.00
_cell.angle_beta   90.00
_cell.angle_gamma   90.00
#
_symmetry.space_group_name_H-M   'P 1'
#
loop_
_entity.id
_entity.type
_entity.pdbx_description
1 polymer ?
#
loop_
_entity_poly.entity_id
_entity_poly.type
_entity_poly.pdbx_seq_one_letter_code
_entity_poly.pdbx_strand_id
1 'polypeptide(L)'
;MRSSPSCNRIAASRLVTSCQFVREKTHNVDSETYRVLEHTRSLYAARLAICELEGAGAHIPNACLPVTIPPPQKKGIFGFSLRRGIPVNGVDPIPVQLLESCLKSLESRPQWWTSYSNSRQNAFVICQAARIENEKEELLDLHRSVVQGSNKLNQGLQEALRTAAAQSSQHRAFASEIANMNARLVHDMEETRSHFKTMIEKAIYNIEARAVSVVNTITSVLGRAQAGATALDENIQNVSSEVSKLQYTFQDLLNEVLSANEQIALAHQQNAMSHNELAVNLRSKLESLLQDDMAILLHNIEAFDSSLEWLSGRFGLLSEQEMSISERLRTFDTELKELQSRAEDIHKAQLQQAETVEFQSRLQEKLQTSVQISQALLDKVAATAANLQAMIDETSARYKDSPALRPLFSPYSSWTFYGLLLSVIASHNVKVALALLIISALQFMAMRTL
;
A
#
# COMPACT_ATOMS: atom_id res chain seq x y z
N MET A 1 2.49 -19.50 -56.46
CA MET A 1 1.04 -19.74 -56.43
C MET A 1 0.60 -19.85 -54.97
N ARG A 2 -0.09 -18.86 -54.40
CA ARG A 2 -0.70 -19.02 -53.06
C ARG A 2 -2.03 -19.73 -53.27
N SER A 3 -2.06 -21.04 -53.02
CA SER A 3 -3.31 -21.81 -52.99
C SER A 3 -4.25 -21.16 -51.98
N SER A 4 -5.52 -21.02 -52.35
CA SER A 4 -6.56 -20.61 -51.41
C SER A 4 -6.48 -21.49 -50.16
N PRO A 5 -6.64 -20.93 -48.95
CA PRO A 5 -6.68 -21.73 -47.73
C PRO A 5 -7.70 -22.86 -47.87
N SER A 6 -7.31 -24.09 -47.51
CA SER A 6 -8.24 -25.21 -47.43
C SER A 6 -9.39 -24.88 -46.46
N CYS A 7 -10.55 -25.50 -46.66
CA CYS A 7 -11.72 -25.32 -45.81
C CYS A 7 -11.35 -25.49 -44.31
N ASN A 8 -10.56 -26.51 -43.99
CA ASN A 8 -10.04 -26.78 -42.64
C ASN A 8 -9.19 -25.62 -42.10
N ARG A 9 -8.31 -25.03 -42.94
CA ARG A 9 -7.45 -23.91 -42.52
C ARG A 9 -8.27 -22.64 -42.24
N ILE A 10 -9.34 -22.40 -43.01
CA ILE A 10 -10.25 -21.26 -42.77
C ILE A 10 -11.04 -21.49 -41.47
N ALA A 11 -11.54 -22.71 -41.25
CA ALA A 11 -12.26 -23.08 -40.04
C ALA A 11 -11.40 -22.82 -38.78
N ALA A 12 -10.17 -23.35 -38.78
CA ALA A 12 -9.24 -23.23 -37.66
C ALA A 12 -8.83 -21.78 -37.39
N SER A 13 -8.54 -21.01 -38.45
CA SER A 13 -8.20 -19.58 -38.30
C SER A 13 -9.35 -18.78 -37.69
N ARG A 14 -10.59 -19.02 -38.11
CA ARG A 14 -11.77 -18.33 -37.54
C ARG A 14 -12.02 -18.71 -36.08
N LEU A 15 -11.82 -19.98 -35.73
CA LEU A 15 -11.92 -20.45 -34.35
C LEU A 15 -10.92 -19.72 -33.44
N VAL A 16 -9.65 -19.67 -33.83
CA VAL A 16 -8.60 -19.00 -33.06
C VAL A 16 -8.95 -17.52 -32.85
N THR A 17 -9.29 -16.79 -33.92
CA THR A 17 -9.68 -15.38 -33.80
C THR A 17 -10.90 -15.18 -32.91
N SER A 18 -11.90 -16.05 -33.02
CA SER A 18 -13.13 -15.94 -32.23
C SER A 18 -12.86 -16.21 -30.74
N CYS A 19 -12.08 -17.25 -30.43
CA CYS A 19 -11.73 -17.61 -29.05
C CYS A 19 -10.77 -16.62 -28.39
N GLN A 20 -9.94 -15.91 -29.15
CA GLN A 20 -9.14 -14.79 -28.64
C GLN A 20 -9.97 -13.55 -28.30
N PHE A 21 -11.02 -13.28 -29.09
CA PHE A 21 -11.83 -12.07 -28.90
C PHE A 21 -12.86 -12.19 -27.77
N VAL A 22 -13.23 -13.42 -27.40
CA VAL A 22 -14.09 -13.69 -26.25
C VAL A 22 -13.28 -13.44 -24.97
N ARG A 23 -13.14 -12.14 -24.66
CA ARG A 23 -12.43 -11.59 -23.51
C ARG A 23 -13.32 -11.69 -22.28
N GLU A 24 -12.76 -12.19 -21.19
CA GLU A 24 -13.40 -12.23 -19.89
C GLU A 24 -13.59 -10.80 -19.38
N LYS A 25 -14.78 -10.21 -19.59
CA LYS A 25 -15.11 -8.92 -19.00
C LYS A 25 -15.57 -9.15 -17.56
N THR A 26 -14.68 -8.82 -16.62
CA THR A 26 -14.91 -8.55 -15.18
C THR A 26 -15.63 -9.61 -14.34
N HIS A 27 -14.86 -10.21 -13.41
CA HIS A 27 -15.14 -10.72 -12.05
C HIS A 27 -16.45 -11.43 -11.64
N ASN A 28 -17.49 -11.50 -12.46
CA ASN A 28 -18.68 -12.29 -12.19
C ASN A 28 -18.74 -13.43 -13.21
N VAL A 29 -18.92 -14.66 -12.70
CA VAL A 29 -18.95 -15.92 -13.45
C VAL A 29 -20.08 -15.96 -14.50
N ASP A 30 -19.89 -15.25 -15.61
CA ASP A 30 -19.60 -15.73 -16.97
C ASP A 30 -20.46 -16.84 -17.62
N SER A 31 -21.71 -17.00 -17.20
CA SER A 31 -22.67 -17.87 -17.90
C SER A 31 -22.83 -17.50 -19.38
N GLU A 32 -22.79 -16.21 -19.71
CA GLU A 32 -22.95 -15.73 -21.10
C GLU A 32 -21.71 -16.02 -21.96
N THR A 33 -20.50 -15.81 -21.46
CA THR A 33 -19.27 -16.15 -22.20
C THR A 33 -19.11 -17.65 -22.37
N TYR A 34 -19.49 -18.45 -21.36
CA TYR A 34 -19.52 -19.91 -21.53
C TYR A 34 -20.43 -20.31 -22.69
N ARG A 35 -21.63 -19.70 -22.80
CA ARG A 35 -22.56 -19.93 -23.91
C ARG A 35 -21.97 -19.49 -25.26
N VAL A 36 -21.30 -18.34 -25.32
CA VAL A 36 -20.66 -17.83 -26.54
C VAL A 36 -19.49 -18.74 -26.98
N LEU A 37 -18.68 -19.22 -26.04
CA LEU A 37 -17.59 -20.17 -26.31
C LEU A 37 -18.13 -21.50 -26.79
N GLU A 38 -19.17 -22.01 -26.15
CA GLU A 38 -19.78 -23.28 -26.54
C GLU A 38 -20.42 -23.21 -27.92
N HIS A 39 -21.09 -22.10 -28.22
CA HIS A 39 -21.60 -21.84 -29.57
C HIS A 39 -20.46 -21.75 -30.59
N THR A 40 -19.37 -21.06 -30.27
CA THR A 40 -18.20 -20.90 -31.15
C THR A 40 -17.52 -22.26 -31.45
N ARG A 41 -17.33 -23.09 -30.43
CA ARG A 41 -16.78 -24.45 -30.55
C ARG A 41 -17.68 -25.34 -31.41
N SER A 42 -18.98 -25.31 -31.15
CA SER A 42 -19.98 -26.09 -31.91
C SER A 42 -20.06 -25.63 -33.37
N LEU A 43 -19.97 -24.33 -33.63
CA LEU A 43 -19.97 -23.78 -34.97
C LEU A 43 -18.72 -24.18 -35.77
N TYR A 44 -17.54 -24.11 -35.16
CA TYR A 44 -16.31 -24.63 -35.77
C TYR A 44 -16.40 -26.12 -36.06
N ALA A 45 -16.91 -26.89 -35.09
CA ALA A 45 -17.01 -28.33 -35.23
C ALA A 45 -17.94 -28.73 -36.37
N ALA A 46 -19.08 -28.04 -36.52
CA ALA A 46 -19.98 -28.25 -37.64
C ALA A 46 -19.31 -27.89 -38.97
N ARG A 47 -18.58 -26.77 -39.04
CA ARG A 47 -17.86 -26.35 -40.25
C ARG A 47 -16.75 -27.32 -40.64
N LEU A 48 -15.95 -27.77 -39.68
CA LEU A 48 -14.88 -28.73 -39.95
C LEU A 48 -15.47 -30.06 -40.40
N ALA A 49 -16.56 -30.51 -39.77
CA ALA A 49 -17.25 -31.70 -40.23
C ALA A 49 -17.75 -31.56 -41.67
N ILE A 50 -18.38 -30.43 -42.00
CA ILE A 50 -18.80 -30.14 -43.39
C ILE A 50 -17.60 -30.16 -44.36
N CYS A 51 -16.46 -29.57 -43.99
CA CYS A 51 -15.24 -29.62 -44.80
C CYS A 51 -14.73 -31.06 -45.03
N GLU A 52 -14.82 -31.92 -44.01
CA GLU A 52 -14.45 -33.34 -44.10
C GLU A 52 -15.43 -34.12 -44.99
N LEU A 53 -16.73 -33.81 -44.92
CA LEU A 53 -17.73 -34.39 -45.82
C LEU A 53 -17.47 -34.02 -47.27
N GLU A 54 -17.21 -32.74 -47.54
CA GLU A 54 -16.83 -32.26 -48.87
C GLU A 54 -15.54 -32.94 -49.36
N GLY A 55 -14.53 -33.06 -48.51
CA GLY A 55 -13.26 -33.71 -48.83
C GLY A 55 -13.40 -35.21 -49.12
N ALA A 56 -14.36 -35.88 -48.47
CA ALA A 56 -14.69 -37.28 -48.70
C ALA A 56 -15.65 -37.50 -49.89
N GLY A 57 -16.09 -36.43 -50.58
CA GLY A 57 -17.07 -36.51 -51.66
C GLY A 57 -18.49 -36.87 -51.19
N ALA A 58 -18.78 -36.72 -49.90
CA ALA A 58 -20.08 -37.02 -49.31
C ALA A 58 -21.05 -35.83 -49.49
N HIS A 59 -22.34 -36.14 -49.61
CA HIS A 59 -23.38 -35.11 -49.70
C HIS A 59 -23.53 -34.33 -48.39
N ILE A 60 -23.51 -32.99 -48.47
CA ILE A 60 -23.74 -32.09 -47.34
C ILE A 60 -25.26 -31.94 -47.14
N PRO A 61 -25.77 -32.13 -45.91
CA PRO A 61 -27.19 -31.90 -45.62
C PRO A 61 -27.63 -30.46 -45.92
N ASN A 62 -28.83 -30.29 -46.51
CA ASN A 62 -29.38 -28.96 -46.85
C ASN A 62 -29.44 -27.99 -45.65
N ALA A 63 -29.74 -28.51 -44.45
CA ALA A 63 -29.77 -27.73 -43.22
C ALA A 63 -28.40 -27.15 -42.81
N CYS A 64 -27.30 -27.73 -43.30
CA CYS A 64 -25.94 -27.30 -43.03
C CYS A 64 -25.39 -26.29 -44.06
N LEU A 65 -26.08 -26.07 -45.19
CA LEU A 65 -25.66 -25.10 -46.20
C LEU A 65 -25.43 -23.68 -45.64
N PRO A 66 -26.26 -23.14 -44.74
CA PRO A 66 -26.02 -21.82 -44.14
C PRO A 66 -24.81 -21.78 -43.20
N VAL A 67 -24.36 -22.94 -42.71
CA VAL A 67 -23.25 -23.08 -41.76
C VAL A 67 -21.91 -23.26 -42.49
N THR A 68 -21.94 -23.61 -43.78
CA THR A 68 -20.75 -23.78 -44.64
C THR A 68 -19.84 -22.54 -44.62
N ILE A 69 -18.55 -22.76 -44.81
CA ILE A 69 -17.60 -21.67 -44.98
C ILE A 69 -17.81 -21.10 -46.39
N PRO A 70 -18.21 -19.82 -46.52
CA PRO A 70 -18.42 -19.24 -47.84
C PRO A 70 -17.11 -19.32 -48.65
N PRO A 71 -17.16 -19.73 -49.93
CA PRO A 71 -15.96 -19.80 -50.75
C PRO A 71 -15.32 -18.41 -50.84
N PRO A 72 -13.98 -18.31 -50.88
CA PRO A 72 -13.32 -17.03 -51.11
C PRO A 72 -13.83 -16.48 -52.44
N GLN A 73 -14.47 -15.31 -52.42
CA GLN A 73 -15.00 -14.69 -53.63
C GLN A 73 -13.88 -14.57 -54.66
N LYS A 74 -14.06 -15.19 -55.84
CA LYS A 74 -13.18 -14.98 -56.98
C LYS A 74 -13.18 -13.49 -57.28
N LYS A 75 -12.01 -12.85 -57.26
CA LYS A 75 -11.85 -11.45 -57.70
C LYS A 75 -12.42 -11.35 -59.11
N GLY A 76 -13.54 -10.64 -59.25
CA GLY A 76 -14.07 -10.27 -60.56
C GLY A 76 -13.05 -9.39 -61.29
N ILE A 77 -12.98 -9.55 -62.62
CA ILE A 77 -12.01 -8.86 -63.50
C ILE A 77 -12.23 -7.33 -63.49
N PHE A 78 -13.39 -6.84 -63.03
CA PHE A 78 -13.63 -5.44 -62.74
C PHE A 78 -13.63 -5.19 -61.23
N GLY A 79 -12.64 -4.42 -60.76
CA GLY A 79 -12.22 -4.24 -59.37
C GLY A 79 -13.20 -3.55 -58.41
N PHE A 80 -14.45 -3.99 -58.34
CA PHE A 80 -15.35 -3.65 -57.23
C PHE A 80 -15.44 -4.83 -56.27
N SER A 81 -14.51 -4.88 -55.32
CA SER A 81 -14.62 -5.78 -54.17
C SER A 81 -15.71 -5.27 -53.24
N LEU A 82 -16.91 -5.85 -53.32
CA LEU A 82 -17.90 -5.80 -52.24
C LEU A 82 -17.32 -6.59 -51.05
N ARG A 83 -16.51 -5.92 -50.23
CA ARG A 83 -16.10 -6.37 -48.91
C ARG A 83 -17.37 -6.56 -48.08
N ARG A 84 -18.01 -7.74 -48.17
CA ARG A 84 -18.97 -8.14 -47.14
C ARG A 84 -18.13 -8.34 -45.88
N GLY A 85 -18.23 -7.35 -44.99
CA GLY A 85 -17.30 -7.13 -43.90
C GLY A 85 -17.08 -8.39 -43.09
N ILE A 86 -15.80 -8.66 -42.79
CA ILE A 86 -15.44 -9.41 -41.59
C ILE A 86 -16.14 -8.66 -40.43
N PRO A 87 -17.03 -9.31 -39.66
CA PRO A 87 -17.73 -8.64 -38.57
C PRO A 87 -16.71 -8.00 -37.63
N VAL A 88 -16.93 -6.73 -37.31
CA VAL A 88 -16.06 -5.88 -36.47
C VAL A 88 -15.91 -6.43 -35.04
N ASN A 89 -16.69 -7.44 -34.66
CA ASN A 89 -16.70 -8.05 -33.32
C ASN A 89 -16.05 -9.44 -33.23
N GLY A 90 -15.32 -9.91 -34.24
CA GLY A 90 -14.54 -11.17 -34.16
C GLY A 90 -15.32 -12.48 -34.00
N VAL A 91 -16.61 -12.43 -33.66
CA VAL A 91 -17.53 -13.57 -33.49
C VAL A 91 -18.37 -13.75 -34.75
N ASP A 92 -18.38 -14.97 -35.29
CA ASP A 92 -19.16 -15.30 -36.49
C ASP A 92 -20.68 -15.24 -36.19
N PRO A 93 -21.48 -14.44 -36.93
CA PRO A 93 -22.84 -14.04 -36.56
C PRO A 93 -23.91 -15.09 -36.91
N ILE A 94 -23.56 -16.39 -36.98
CA ILE A 94 -24.54 -17.42 -37.32
C ILE A 94 -25.53 -17.58 -36.15
N PRO A 95 -26.86 -17.43 -36.38
CA PRO A 95 -27.86 -17.67 -35.35
C PRO A 95 -27.84 -19.12 -34.85
N VAL A 96 -28.01 -19.29 -33.52
CA VAL A 96 -28.02 -20.59 -32.83
C VAL A 96 -28.99 -21.58 -33.50
N GLN A 97 -30.15 -21.10 -33.96
CA GLN A 97 -31.19 -21.94 -34.58
C GLN A 97 -30.73 -22.59 -35.90
N LEU A 98 -29.92 -21.89 -36.69
CA LEU A 98 -29.36 -22.44 -37.93
C LEU A 98 -28.31 -23.51 -37.64
N LEU A 99 -27.49 -23.28 -36.61
CA LEU A 99 -26.52 -24.26 -36.14
C LEU A 99 -27.24 -25.52 -35.63
N GLU A 100 -28.25 -25.38 -34.77
CA GLU A 100 -29.02 -26.52 -34.25
C GLU A 100 -29.69 -27.35 -35.35
N SER A 101 -30.22 -26.71 -36.40
CA SER A 101 -30.80 -27.41 -37.56
C SER A 101 -29.75 -28.25 -38.30
N CYS A 102 -28.54 -27.69 -38.46
CA CYS A 102 -27.42 -28.44 -39.03
C CYS A 102 -26.98 -29.59 -38.11
N LEU A 103 -26.86 -29.36 -36.79
CA LEU A 103 -26.46 -30.39 -35.84
C LEU A 103 -27.41 -31.59 -35.83
N LYS A 104 -28.72 -31.34 -35.86
CA LYS A 104 -29.73 -32.41 -36.00
C LYS A 104 -29.55 -33.21 -37.29
N SER A 105 -29.13 -32.56 -38.37
CA SER A 105 -28.84 -33.24 -39.63
C SER A 105 -27.54 -34.04 -39.58
N LEU A 106 -26.50 -33.54 -38.90
CA LEU A 106 -25.25 -34.28 -38.67
C LEU A 106 -25.46 -35.48 -37.74
N GLU A 107 -26.39 -35.41 -36.80
CA GLU A 107 -26.77 -36.52 -35.93
C GLU A 107 -27.45 -37.67 -36.69
N SER A 108 -28.10 -37.38 -37.82
CA SER A 108 -28.83 -38.39 -38.61
C SER A 108 -27.96 -39.53 -39.15
N ARG A 109 -26.63 -39.36 -39.21
CA ARG A 109 -25.69 -40.39 -39.67
C ARG A 109 -24.49 -40.52 -38.73
N PRO A 110 -24.14 -41.73 -38.26
CA PRO A 110 -23.04 -41.94 -37.31
C PRO A 110 -21.69 -41.38 -37.78
N GLN A 111 -21.38 -41.48 -39.08
CA GLN A 111 -20.12 -40.97 -39.63
C GLN A 111 -20.03 -39.43 -39.59
N TRP A 112 -21.15 -38.73 -39.76
CA TRP A 112 -21.22 -37.27 -39.71
C TRP A 112 -21.10 -36.78 -38.27
N TRP A 113 -21.81 -37.45 -37.36
CA TRP A 113 -21.72 -37.18 -35.94
C TRP A 113 -20.32 -37.44 -35.36
N THR A 114 -19.65 -38.50 -35.81
CA THR A 114 -18.26 -38.81 -35.38
C THR A 114 -17.28 -37.71 -35.78
N SER A 115 -17.37 -37.22 -37.03
CA SER A 115 -16.57 -36.09 -37.52
C SER A 115 -16.84 -34.81 -36.71
N TYR A 116 -18.12 -34.48 -36.47
CA TYR A 116 -18.51 -33.34 -35.64
C TYR A 116 -17.99 -33.43 -34.20
N SER A 117 -18.24 -34.54 -33.52
CA SER A 117 -17.87 -34.73 -32.11
C SER A 117 -16.37 -34.68 -31.89
N ASN A 118 -15.57 -35.30 -32.79
CA ASN A 118 -14.12 -35.18 -32.78
C ASN A 118 -13.67 -33.73 -33.00
N SER A 119 -14.27 -33.05 -33.98
CA SER A 119 -13.97 -31.64 -34.26
C SER A 119 -14.32 -30.72 -33.08
N ARG A 120 -15.38 -31.01 -32.31
CA ARG A 120 -15.77 -30.26 -31.11
C ARG A 120 -14.78 -30.43 -29.96
N GLN A 121 -14.23 -31.62 -29.76
CA GLN A 121 -13.16 -31.85 -28.79
C GLN A 121 -11.89 -31.08 -29.17
N ASN A 122 -11.52 -31.12 -30.45
CA ASN A 122 -10.39 -30.34 -30.97
C ASN A 122 -10.62 -28.82 -30.79
N ALA A 123 -11.86 -28.36 -30.97
CA ALA A 123 -12.23 -26.97 -30.77
C ALA A 123 -11.97 -26.49 -29.34
N PHE A 124 -12.27 -27.33 -28.35
CA PHE A 124 -12.03 -27.03 -26.94
C PHE A 124 -10.54 -26.77 -26.68
N VAL A 125 -9.67 -27.68 -27.15
CA VAL A 125 -8.22 -27.58 -26.96
C VAL A 125 -7.65 -26.34 -27.65
N ILE A 126 -8.05 -26.09 -28.91
CA ILE A 126 -7.58 -24.92 -29.68
C ILE A 126 -8.00 -23.61 -29.01
N CYS A 127 -9.26 -23.52 -28.54
CA CYS A 127 -9.74 -22.33 -27.86
C CYS A 127 -9.06 -22.10 -26.52
N GLN A 128 -8.78 -23.17 -25.76
CA GLN A 128 -8.03 -23.06 -24.51
C GLN A 128 -6.62 -22.50 -24.77
N ALA A 129 -5.90 -23.05 -25.74
CA ALA A 129 -4.57 -22.56 -26.12
C ALA A 129 -4.60 -21.11 -26.62
N ALA A 130 -5.59 -20.75 -27.44
CA ALA A 130 -5.73 -19.41 -27.98
C ALA A 130 -6.01 -18.35 -26.90
N ARG A 131 -6.73 -18.71 -25.83
CA ARG A 131 -7.04 -17.83 -24.70
C ARG A 131 -5.86 -17.64 -23.73
N ILE A 132 -5.13 -18.73 -23.43
CA ILE A 132 -3.98 -18.69 -22.51
C ILE A 132 -2.95 -17.64 -22.93
N GLU A 133 -2.70 -17.48 -24.23
CA GLU A 133 -1.73 -16.47 -24.70
C GLU A 133 -2.19 -15.04 -24.42
N ASN A 134 -3.50 -14.76 -24.49
CA ASN A 134 -4.03 -13.43 -24.17
C ASN A 134 -4.09 -13.19 -22.66
N GLU A 135 -4.53 -14.19 -21.88
CA GLU A 135 -4.58 -14.13 -20.42
C GLU A 135 -3.18 -13.95 -19.80
N LYS A 136 -2.15 -14.53 -20.42
CA LYS A 136 -0.74 -14.35 -20.02
C LYS A 136 -0.29 -12.89 -20.16
N GLU A 137 -0.60 -12.22 -21.28
CA GLU A 137 -0.20 -10.82 -21.47
C GLU A 137 -0.87 -9.91 -20.43
N GLU A 138 -2.16 -10.15 -20.13
CA GLU A 138 -2.88 -9.43 -19.08
C GLU A 138 -2.26 -9.64 -17.69
N LEU A 139 -1.87 -10.87 -17.36
CA LEU A 139 -1.19 -11.18 -16.10
C LEU A 139 0.19 -10.50 -16.02
N LEU A 140 0.95 -10.46 -17.11
CA LEU A 140 2.25 -9.78 -17.18
C LEU A 140 2.11 -8.26 -17.00
N ASP A 141 1.09 -7.65 -17.61
CA ASP A 141 0.81 -6.22 -17.45
C ASP A 141 0.33 -5.87 -16.04
N LEU A 142 -0.47 -6.73 -15.42
CA LEU A 142 -0.84 -6.59 -14.02
C LEU A 142 0.40 -6.65 -13.12
N HIS A 143 1.25 -7.66 -13.30
CA HIS A 143 2.50 -7.79 -12.53
C HIS A 143 3.40 -6.55 -12.71
N ARG A 144 3.56 -6.06 -13.94
CA ARG A 144 4.32 -4.83 -14.23
C ARG A 144 3.74 -3.63 -13.48
N SER A 145 2.41 -3.50 -13.46
CA SER A 145 1.72 -2.42 -12.76
C SER A 145 1.92 -2.49 -11.24
N VAL A 146 1.83 -3.69 -10.66
CA VAL A 146 2.07 -3.93 -9.23
C VAL A 146 3.51 -3.59 -8.85
N VAL A 147 4.50 -4.06 -9.63
CA VAL A 147 5.92 -3.77 -9.38
C VAL A 147 6.21 -2.26 -9.47
N GLN A 148 5.68 -1.58 -10.49
CA GLN A 148 5.84 -0.13 -10.61
C GLN A 148 5.17 0.62 -9.45
N GLY A 149 3.99 0.19 -9.02
CA GLY A 149 3.30 0.75 -7.86
C GLY A 149 4.11 0.57 -6.57
N SER A 150 4.64 -0.64 -6.33
CA SER A 150 5.48 -0.95 -5.18
C SER A 150 6.76 -0.11 -5.16
N ASN A 151 7.44 0.05 -6.31
CA ASN A 151 8.63 0.90 -6.39
C ASN A 151 8.33 2.38 -6.07
N LYS A 152 7.21 2.92 -6.57
CA LYS A 152 6.78 4.29 -6.26
C LYS A 152 6.46 4.45 -4.77
N LEU A 153 5.77 3.48 -4.17
CA LEU A 153 5.48 3.48 -2.73
C LEU A 153 6.76 3.43 -1.90
N ASN A 154 7.71 2.56 -2.26
CA ASN A 154 8.99 2.46 -1.57
C ASN A 154 9.80 3.77 -1.66
N GLN A 155 9.83 4.41 -2.84
CA GLN A 155 10.46 5.72 -3.01
C GLN A 155 9.78 6.78 -2.16
N GLY A 156 8.44 6.85 -2.17
CA GLY A 156 7.68 7.79 -1.34
C GLY A 156 7.91 7.58 0.16
N LEU A 157 7.97 6.32 0.61
CA LEU A 157 8.27 5.98 1.99
C LEU A 157 9.69 6.40 2.39
N GLN A 158 10.68 6.13 1.54
CA GLN A 158 12.07 6.51 1.80
C GLN A 158 12.25 8.03 1.88
N GLU A 159 11.52 8.77 1.05
CA GLU A 159 11.52 10.24 1.08
C GLU A 159 10.81 10.79 2.34
N ALA A 160 9.67 10.19 2.72
CA ALA A 160 8.96 10.54 3.94
C ALA A 160 9.83 10.28 5.19
N LEU A 161 10.52 9.15 5.24
CA LEU A 161 11.45 8.82 6.33
C LEU A 161 12.63 9.79 6.41
N ARG A 162 13.23 10.17 5.26
CA ARG A 162 14.29 11.18 5.22
C ARG A 162 13.79 12.53 5.72
N THR A 163 12.62 12.96 5.27
CA THR A 163 12.01 14.23 5.67
C THR A 163 11.71 14.26 7.16
N ALA A 164 11.12 13.18 7.68
CA ALA A 164 10.82 13.04 9.11
C ALA A 164 12.10 13.04 9.97
N ALA A 165 13.17 12.36 9.52
CA ALA A 165 14.45 12.39 10.21
C ALA A 165 15.07 13.79 10.23
N ALA A 166 15.02 14.51 9.10
CA ALA A 166 15.51 15.89 9.01
C ALA A 166 14.72 16.83 9.94
N GLN A 167 13.39 16.77 9.91
CA GLN A 167 12.53 17.56 10.81
C GLN A 167 12.77 17.21 12.29
N SER A 168 12.91 15.93 12.62
CA SER A 168 13.21 15.50 13.99
C SER A 168 14.55 16.06 14.48
N SER A 169 15.57 16.08 13.62
CA SER A 169 16.87 16.68 13.97
C SER A 169 16.78 18.18 14.23
N GLN A 170 16.00 18.92 13.42
CA GLN A 170 15.74 20.34 13.64
C GLN A 170 14.96 20.60 14.93
N HIS A 171 13.91 19.81 15.21
CA HIS A 171 13.16 19.92 16.45
C HIS A 171 14.03 19.63 17.67
N ARG A 172 14.92 18.63 17.60
CA ARG A 172 15.85 18.32 18.69
C ARG A 172 16.87 19.45 18.91
N ALA A 173 17.39 20.05 17.85
CA ALA A 173 18.28 21.22 17.95
C ALA A 173 17.56 22.41 18.59
N PHE A 174 16.34 22.72 18.13
CA PHE A 174 15.53 23.78 18.71
C PHE A 174 15.19 23.54 20.19
N ALA A 175 14.81 22.32 20.56
CA ALA A 175 14.56 21.95 21.95
C ALA A 175 15.81 22.10 22.82
N SER A 176 16.99 21.77 22.30
CA SER A 176 18.26 21.98 22.99
C SER A 176 18.56 23.46 23.23
N GLU A 177 18.29 24.32 22.26
CA GLU A 177 18.46 25.77 22.42
C GLU A 177 17.49 26.35 23.47
N ILE A 178 16.23 25.91 23.47
CA ILE A 178 15.27 26.30 24.52
C ILE A 178 15.75 25.83 25.90
N ALA A 179 16.22 24.59 26.02
CA ALA A 179 16.72 24.06 27.30
C ALA A 179 17.92 24.89 27.81
N ASN A 180 18.84 25.27 26.91
CA ASN A 180 19.97 26.12 27.25
C ASN A 180 19.52 27.53 27.66
N MET A 181 18.56 28.12 26.93
CA MET A 181 17.99 29.42 27.27
C MET A 181 17.32 29.41 28.65
N ASN A 182 16.53 28.38 28.96
CA ASN A 182 15.90 28.22 30.27
C ASN A 182 16.96 28.08 31.38
N ALA A 183 18.02 27.30 31.15
CA ALA A 183 19.10 27.17 32.11
C ALA A 183 19.81 28.51 32.40
N ARG A 184 20.06 29.32 31.35
CA ARG A 184 20.63 30.67 31.50
C ARG A 184 19.68 31.60 32.25
N LEU A 185 18.39 31.58 31.93
CA LEU A 185 17.39 32.41 32.61
C LEU A 185 17.33 32.11 34.12
N VAL A 186 17.32 30.83 34.49
CA VAL A 186 17.34 30.41 35.91
C VAL A 186 18.63 30.88 36.60
N HIS A 187 19.77 30.77 35.93
CA HIS A 187 21.05 31.25 36.45
C HIS A 187 21.03 32.77 36.68
N ASP A 188 20.62 33.55 35.68
CA ASP A 188 20.53 35.02 35.77
C ASP A 188 19.55 35.47 36.87
N MET A 189 18.44 34.75 37.05
CA MET A 189 17.49 35.01 38.14
C MET A 189 18.11 34.77 39.52
N GLU A 190 18.87 33.69 39.71
CA GLU A 190 19.53 33.40 40.98
C GLU A 190 20.66 34.41 41.27
N GLU A 191 21.42 34.80 40.24
CA GLU A 191 22.42 35.86 40.35
C GLU A 191 21.78 37.20 40.75
N THR A 192 20.70 37.59 40.07
CA THR A 192 19.96 38.82 40.37
C THR A 192 19.39 38.79 41.79
N ARG A 193 18.83 37.65 42.22
CA ARG A 193 18.34 37.44 43.59
C ARG A 193 19.45 37.61 44.63
N SER A 194 20.63 37.05 44.36
CA SER A 194 21.81 37.20 45.23
C SER A 194 22.28 38.65 45.31
N HIS A 195 22.36 39.33 44.16
CA HIS A 195 22.69 40.75 44.09
C HIS A 195 21.70 41.61 44.88
N PHE A 196 20.41 41.35 44.73
CA PHE A 196 19.37 42.05 45.47
C PHE A 196 19.47 41.81 46.99
N LYS A 197 19.70 40.56 47.42
CA LYS A 197 19.92 40.22 48.83
C LYS A 197 21.09 40.99 49.43
N THR A 198 22.25 41.00 48.77
CA THR A 198 23.42 41.77 49.23
C THR A 198 23.18 43.27 49.26
N MET A 199 22.37 43.81 48.33
CA MET A 199 21.99 45.22 48.32
C MET A 199 21.13 45.57 49.54
N ILE A 200 20.16 44.71 49.89
CA ILE A 200 19.33 44.86 51.09
C ILE A 200 20.19 44.76 52.36
N GLU A 201 21.06 43.76 52.47
CA GLU A 201 21.94 43.58 53.63
C GLU A 201 22.82 44.82 53.85
N LYS A 202 23.40 45.39 52.78
CA LYS A 202 24.15 46.66 52.85
C LYS A 202 23.28 47.83 53.28
N ALA A 203 22.04 47.92 52.79
CA ALA A 203 21.13 49.00 53.17
C ALA A 203 20.80 48.93 54.67
N ILE A 204 20.50 47.75 55.20
CA ILE A 204 20.22 47.53 56.63
C ILE A 204 21.44 47.89 57.48
N TYR A 205 22.63 47.41 57.12
CA TYR A 205 23.86 47.72 57.86
C TYR A 205 24.14 49.25 57.90
N ASN A 206 23.93 49.95 56.79
CA ASN A 206 24.12 51.41 56.74
C ASN A 206 23.08 52.17 57.57
N ILE A 207 21.84 51.69 57.63
CA ILE A 207 20.79 52.27 58.47
C ILE A 207 21.13 52.07 59.96
N GLU A 208 21.56 50.86 60.34
CA GLU A 208 21.95 50.54 61.71
C GLU A 208 23.15 51.39 62.16
N ALA A 209 24.19 51.50 61.33
CA ALA A 209 25.35 52.35 61.60
C ALA A 209 24.96 53.84 61.77
N ARG A 210 24.04 54.35 60.95
CA ARG A 210 23.52 55.72 61.09
C ARG A 210 22.67 55.90 62.35
N ALA A 211 21.85 54.92 62.70
CA ALA A 211 21.04 54.94 63.91
C ALA A 211 21.93 54.98 65.18
N VAL A 212 22.97 54.16 65.24
CA VAL A 212 23.96 54.17 66.33
C VAL A 212 24.68 55.53 66.41
N SER A 213 25.03 56.13 65.27
CA SER A 213 25.63 57.47 65.23
C SER A 213 24.68 58.56 65.76
N VAL A 214 23.39 58.50 65.43
CA VAL A 214 22.37 59.44 65.93
C VAL A 214 22.18 59.29 67.44
N VAL A 215 22.11 58.05 67.94
CA VAL A 215 22.02 57.77 69.39
C VAL A 215 23.23 58.33 70.12
N ASN A 216 24.45 58.05 69.64
CA ASN A 216 25.68 58.57 70.25
C ASN A 216 25.72 60.11 70.25
N THR A 217 25.23 60.74 69.18
CA THR A 217 25.14 62.21 69.09
C THR A 217 24.18 62.76 70.13
N ILE A 218 22.98 62.18 70.24
CA ILE A 218 21.97 62.58 71.25
C ILE A 218 22.52 62.39 72.66
N THR A 219 23.14 61.24 72.96
CA THR A 219 23.76 60.99 74.27
C THR A 219 24.86 62.01 74.59
N SER A 220 25.68 62.40 73.60
CA SER A 220 26.73 63.42 73.79
C SER A 220 26.18 64.84 74.02
N VAL A 221 25.02 65.16 73.43
CA VAL A 221 24.36 66.45 73.61
C VAL A 221 23.66 66.50 74.96
N LEU A 222 22.98 65.42 75.35
CA LEU A 222 22.35 65.30 76.66
C LEU A 222 23.39 65.32 77.79
N GLY A 223 24.52 64.64 77.61
CA GLY A 223 25.65 64.68 78.54
C GLY A 223 26.25 66.08 78.68
N ARG A 224 26.37 66.85 77.58
CA ARG A 224 26.82 68.25 77.62
C ARG A 224 25.80 69.18 78.26
N ALA A 225 24.51 68.97 78.04
CA ALA A 225 23.45 69.74 78.68
C ALA A 225 23.39 69.49 80.19
N GLN A 226 23.58 68.25 80.63
CA GLN A 226 23.63 67.88 82.05
C GLN A 226 24.90 68.39 82.76
N ALA A 227 26.05 68.36 82.06
CA ALA A 227 27.29 69.00 82.53
C ALA A 227 27.15 70.54 82.59
N GLY A 228 26.47 71.14 81.62
CA GLY A 228 26.16 72.57 81.62
C GLY A 228 25.18 72.97 82.73
N ALA A 229 24.18 72.14 83.04
CA ALA A 229 23.24 72.38 84.13
C ALA A 229 23.89 72.24 85.51
N THR A 230 24.82 71.30 85.68
CA THR A 230 25.60 71.15 86.94
C THR A 230 26.64 72.26 87.11
N ALA A 231 27.29 72.71 86.04
CA ALA A 231 28.18 73.87 86.07
C ALA A 231 27.43 75.21 86.28
N LEU A 232 26.14 75.28 85.90
CA LEU A 232 25.28 76.42 86.17
C LEU A 232 24.81 76.44 87.64
N ASP A 233 24.50 75.28 88.21
CA ASP A 233 24.19 75.13 89.65
C ASP A 233 25.39 75.49 90.54
N GLU A 234 26.61 75.13 90.10
CA GLU A 234 27.88 75.47 90.78
C GLU A 234 28.22 76.97 90.70
N ASN A 235 27.91 77.63 89.57
CA ASN A 235 28.10 79.07 89.43
C ASN A 235 27.04 79.91 90.16
N ILE A 236 25.82 79.40 90.35
CA ILE A 236 24.76 80.09 91.10
C ILE A 236 25.06 80.14 92.61
N GLN A 237 25.87 79.21 93.15
CA GLN A 237 26.29 79.26 94.56
C GLN A 237 27.48 80.19 94.85
N ASN A 238 28.12 80.79 93.85
CA ASN A 238 29.32 81.61 94.05
C ASN A 238 29.16 83.10 93.70
N VAL A 239 27.92 83.58 93.58
CA VAL A 239 27.62 85.02 93.42
C VAL A 239 27.33 85.64 94.80
N SER A 240 28.35 85.69 95.64
CA SER A 240 28.39 86.50 96.86
C SER A 240 29.80 87.04 97.12
N SER A 241 30.31 87.81 96.17
CA SER A 241 31.19 88.93 96.49
C SER A 241 31.14 89.94 95.34
N GLU A 242 31.19 91.23 95.70
CA GLU A 242 31.33 92.38 94.80
C GLU A 242 30.07 92.94 94.09
N VAL A 243 28.99 93.13 94.86
CA VAL A 243 27.87 94.03 94.50
C VAL A 243 28.21 95.49 94.88
N SER A 244 29.29 96.04 94.34
CA SER A 244 29.55 97.50 94.43
C SER A 244 30.08 98.13 93.15
N LYS A 245 30.10 97.38 92.04
CA LYS A 245 30.42 97.90 90.69
C LYS A 245 29.32 97.68 89.65
N LEU A 246 28.07 97.52 90.10
CA LEU A 246 26.93 97.12 89.26
C LEU A 246 25.90 98.25 89.07
N GLN A 247 26.33 99.49 88.85
CA GLN A 247 25.39 100.60 88.60
C GLN A 247 25.57 101.31 87.24
N TYR A 248 26.65 101.03 86.51
CA TYR A 248 26.81 101.52 85.13
C TYR A 248 26.75 100.41 84.06
N THR A 249 27.02 99.16 84.43
CA THR A 249 26.96 97.98 83.55
C THR A 249 25.55 97.46 83.30
N PHE A 250 24.55 97.87 84.11
CA PHE A 250 23.19 97.33 84.04
C PHE A 250 22.41 97.79 82.78
N GLN A 251 22.71 98.97 82.26
CA GLN A 251 22.01 99.52 81.09
C GLN A 251 22.48 98.88 79.77
N ASP A 252 23.78 98.58 79.68
CA ASP A 252 24.39 97.94 78.51
C ASP A 252 24.06 96.44 78.48
N LEU A 253 24.09 95.79 79.65
CA LEU A 253 23.69 94.40 79.83
C LEU A 253 22.19 94.18 79.56
N LEU A 254 21.31 95.13 79.89
CA LEU A 254 19.88 95.03 79.55
C LEU A 254 19.64 95.06 78.04
N ASN A 255 20.39 95.89 77.29
CA ASN A 255 20.31 95.91 75.82
C ASN A 255 20.94 94.66 75.20
N GLU A 256 22.04 94.17 75.76
CA GLU A 256 22.69 92.95 75.30
C GLU A 256 21.84 91.69 75.59
N VAL A 257 21.18 91.63 76.76
CA VAL A 257 20.24 90.55 77.09
C VAL A 257 18.98 90.63 76.25
N LEU A 258 18.43 91.82 75.98
CA LEU A 258 17.28 91.97 75.08
C LEU A 258 17.62 91.55 73.65
N SER A 259 18.79 91.95 73.13
CA SER A 259 19.23 91.55 71.78
C SER A 259 19.61 90.07 71.71
N ALA A 260 20.22 89.50 72.76
CA ALA A 260 20.47 88.06 72.86
C ALA A 260 19.16 87.27 72.97
N ASN A 261 18.16 87.78 73.69
CA ASN A 261 16.85 87.13 73.81
C ASN A 261 16.07 87.17 72.48
N GLU A 262 16.18 88.27 71.73
CA GLU A 262 15.64 88.37 70.37
C GLU A 262 16.36 87.40 69.41
N GLN A 263 17.69 87.31 69.49
CA GLN A 263 18.47 86.34 68.72
C GLN A 263 18.15 84.88 69.08
N ILE A 264 17.95 84.58 70.37
CA ILE A 264 17.58 83.24 70.83
C ILE A 264 16.16 82.89 70.37
N ALA A 265 15.21 83.83 70.45
CA ALA A 265 13.85 83.63 69.96
C ALA A 265 13.82 83.40 68.43
N LEU A 266 14.61 84.17 67.67
CA LEU A 266 14.79 83.98 66.23
C LEU A 266 15.44 82.64 65.91
N ALA A 267 16.49 82.24 66.64
CA ALA A 267 17.14 80.95 66.47
C ALA A 267 16.20 79.78 66.81
N HIS A 268 15.38 79.91 67.86
CA HIS A 268 14.37 78.91 68.21
C HIS A 268 13.29 78.79 67.14
N GLN A 269 12.82 79.92 66.61
CA GLN A 269 11.82 79.94 65.54
C GLN A 269 12.38 79.35 64.24
N GLN A 270 13.63 79.67 63.90
CA GLN A 270 14.31 79.11 62.73
C GLN A 270 14.51 77.59 62.85
N ASN A 271 14.91 77.11 64.03
CA ASN A 271 15.00 75.68 64.30
C ASN A 271 13.62 75.01 64.22
N ALA A 272 12.58 75.60 64.81
CA ALA A 272 11.22 75.07 64.73
C ALA A 272 10.69 74.98 63.28
N MET A 273 10.98 75.99 62.46
CA MET A 273 10.65 75.98 61.03
C MET A 273 11.44 74.89 60.27
N SER A 274 12.73 74.75 60.53
CA SER A 274 13.57 73.72 59.90
C SER A 274 13.14 72.30 60.28
N HIS A 275 12.80 72.08 61.56
CA HIS A 275 12.27 70.80 62.02
C HIS A 275 10.91 70.48 61.39
N ASN A 276 10.03 71.48 61.23
CA ASN A 276 8.74 71.30 60.57
C ASN A 276 8.91 71.00 59.07
N GLU A 277 9.81 71.70 58.39
CA GLU A 277 10.13 71.45 56.98
C GLU A 277 10.66 70.03 56.77
N LEU A 278 11.55 69.56 57.64
CA LEU A 278 12.07 68.20 57.60
C LEU A 278 10.96 67.16 57.79
N ALA A 279 10.07 67.38 58.77
CA ALA A 279 8.94 66.49 59.04
C ALA A 279 7.95 66.41 57.87
N VAL A 280 7.67 67.55 57.22
CA VAL A 280 6.82 67.61 56.02
C VAL A 280 7.47 66.88 54.84
N ASN A 281 8.78 67.06 54.62
CA ASN A 281 9.51 66.36 53.57
C ASN A 281 9.59 64.84 53.80
N LEU A 282 9.76 64.41 55.05
CA LEU A 282 9.72 62.99 55.43
C LEU A 282 8.34 62.39 55.18
N ARG A 283 7.28 63.09 55.57
CA ARG A 283 5.90 62.66 55.33
C ARG A 283 5.61 62.53 53.84
N SER A 284 5.98 63.53 53.03
CA SER A 284 5.72 63.48 51.59
C SER A 284 6.50 62.36 50.89
N LYS A 285 7.74 62.07 51.31
CA LYS A 285 8.52 60.94 50.80
C LYS A 285 7.93 59.59 51.19
N LEU A 286 7.46 59.44 52.43
CA LEU A 286 6.78 58.22 52.87
C LEU A 286 5.46 58.00 52.14
N GLU A 287 4.70 59.08 51.91
CA GLU A 287 3.44 59.06 51.17
C GLU A 287 3.69 58.69 49.69
N SER A 288 4.71 59.28 49.06
CA SER A 288 5.16 58.90 47.71
C SER A 288 5.61 57.44 47.61
N LEU A 289 6.40 56.94 48.57
CA LEU A 289 6.85 55.54 48.61
C LEU A 289 5.68 54.56 48.78
N LEU A 290 4.74 54.87 49.67
CA LEU A 290 3.60 54.00 49.93
C LEU A 290 2.58 54.01 48.80
N GLN A 291 2.42 55.15 48.11
CA GLN A 291 1.35 55.33 47.15
C GLN A 291 1.76 55.07 45.70
N ASP A 292 2.92 55.55 45.27
CA ASP A 292 3.40 55.34 43.89
C ASP A 292 4.20 54.04 43.76
N ASP A 293 5.27 53.88 44.54
CA ASP A 293 6.17 52.73 44.36
C ASP A 293 5.48 51.39 44.70
N MET A 294 4.63 51.39 45.72
CA MET A 294 3.88 50.18 46.09
C MET A 294 2.77 49.83 45.09
N ALA A 295 2.14 50.84 44.47
CA ALA A 295 1.15 50.61 43.41
C ALA A 295 1.80 50.08 42.13
N ILE A 296 2.98 50.62 41.76
CA ILE A 296 3.78 50.11 40.63
C ILE A 296 4.18 48.66 40.89
N LEU A 297 4.61 48.33 42.11
CA LEU A 297 4.99 46.96 42.48
C LEU A 297 3.79 46.01 42.38
N LEU A 298 2.62 46.39 42.91
CA LEU A 298 1.40 45.59 42.84
C LEU A 298 0.96 45.34 41.39
N HIS A 299 1.02 46.37 40.55
CA HIS A 299 0.69 46.26 39.14
C HIS A 299 1.63 45.29 38.40
N ASN A 300 2.92 45.35 38.71
CA ASN A 300 3.91 44.43 38.13
C ASN A 300 3.68 42.97 38.59
N ILE A 301 3.24 42.76 39.83
CA ILE A 301 2.88 41.43 40.34
C ILE A 301 1.65 40.87 39.63
N GLU A 302 0.61 41.67 39.43
CA GLU A 302 -0.59 41.27 38.66
C GLU A 302 -0.26 40.93 37.20
N ALA A 303 0.59 41.73 36.55
CA ALA A 303 1.04 41.46 35.19
C ALA A 303 1.87 40.17 35.10
N PHE A 304 2.68 39.89 36.13
CA PHE A 304 3.44 38.66 36.24
C PHE A 304 2.55 37.44 36.46
N ASP A 305 1.53 37.54 37.32
CA ASP A 305 0.56 36.47 37.58
C ASP A 305 -0.24 36.12 36.31
N SER A 306 -0.69 37.15 35.58
CA SER A 306 -1.36 36.99 34.28
C SER A 306 -0.47 36.27 33.24
N SER A 307 0.83 36.56 33.27
CA SER A 307 1.81 35.91 32.39
C SER A 307 2.05 34.45 32.75
N LEU A 308 2.04 34.12 34.05
CA LEU A 308 2.14 32.74 34.55
C LEU A 308 0.88 31.93 34.20
N GLU A 309 -0.30 32.51 34.33
CA GLU A 309 -1.56 31.85 33.96
C GLU A 309 -1.61 31.55 32.46
N TRP A 310 -1.18 32.49 31.62
CA TRP A 310 -1.05 32.27 30.17
C TRP A 310 -0.05 31.14 29.84
N LEU A 311 1.11 31.13 30.50
CA LEU A 311 2.13 30.07 30.35
C LEU A 311 1.59 28.71 30.76
N SER A 312 0.90 28.63 31.89
CA SER A 312 0.26 27.41 32.39
C SER A 312 -0.76 26.86 31.39
N GLY A 313 -1.63 27.73 30.84
CA GLY A 313 -2.59 27.35 29.79
C GLY A 313 -1.89 26.84 28.53
N ARG A 314 -0.77 27.46 28.13
CA ARG A 314 0.03 27.03 26.97
C ARG A 314 0.65 25.64 27.20
N PHE A 315 1.13 25.35 28.41
CA PHE A 315 1.65 24.03 28.78
C PHE A 315 0.57 22.95 28.79
N GLY A 316 -0.64 23.28 29.24
CA GLY A 316 -1.79 22.37 29.16
C GLY A 316 -2.09 21.93 27.72
N LEU A 317 -2.15 22.90 26.80
CA LEU A 317 -2.37 22.63 25.37
C LEU A 317 -1.24 21.80 24.74
N LEU A 318 0.02 22.07 25.09
CA LEU A 318 1.17 21.30 24.63
C LEU A 318 1.12 19.85 25.12
N SER A 319 0.74 19.64 26.38
CA SER A 319 0.61 18.31 26.97
C SER A 319 -0.50 17.50 26.30
N GLU A 320 -1.64 18.13 25.98
CA GLU A 320 -2.74 17.49 25.27
C GLU A 320 -2.33 17.12 23.83
N GLN A 321 -1.60 18.01 23.16
CA GLN A 321 -1.05 17.75 21.82
C GLN A 321 -0.05 16.59 21.83
N GLU A 322 0.82 16.50 22.85
CA GLU A 322 1.77 15.40 23.02
C GLU A 322 1.04 14.06 23.15
N MET A 323 -0.01 14.01 23.99
CA MET A 323 -0.80 12.80 24.19
C MET A 323 -1.49 12.34 22.90
N SER A 324 -2.06 13.27 22.13
CA SER A 324 -2.66 12.98 20.82
C SER A 324 -1.64 12.45 19.80
N ILE A 325 -0.43 13.02 19.76
CA ILE A 325 0.65 12.55 18.88
C ILE A 325 1.08 11.13 19.30
N SER A 326 1.19 10.88 20.60
CA SER A 326 1.57 9.56 21.14
C SER A 326 0.54 8.49 20.79
N GLU A 327 -0.75 8.81 20.86
CA GLU A 327 -1.84 7.93 20.44
C GLU A 327 -1.74 7.61 18.94
N ARG A 328 -1.57 8.63 18.09
CA ARG A 328 -1.40 8.45 16.64
C ARG A 328 -0.19 7.58 16.29
N LEU A 329 0.93 7.76 17.00
CA LEU A 329 2.13 6.93 16.81
C LEU A 329 1.86 5.47 17.17
N ARG A 330 1.09 5.21 18.23
CA ARG A 330 0.71 3.85 18.63
C ARG A 330 -0.20 3.18 17.58
N THR A 331 -1.16 3.91 17.03
CA THR A 331 -2.01 3.42 15.95
C THR A 331 -1.17 3.09 14.71
N PHE A 332 -0.25 3.98 14.35
CA PHE A 332 0.65 3.78 13.21
C PHE A 332 1.57 2.55 13.38
N ASP A 333 2.12 2.33 14.57
CA ASP A 333 2.92 1.12 14.88
C ASP A 333 2.09 -0.17 14.72
N THR A 334 0.80 -0.10 15.08
CA THR A 334 -0.12 -1.24 14.96
C THR A 334 -0.41 -1.55 13.49
N GLU A 335 -0.70 -0.53 12.67
CA GLU A 335 -0.92 -0.68 11.23
C GLU A 335 0.35 -1.19 10.51
N LEU A 336 1.53 -0.73 10.91
CA LEU A 336 2.80 -1.22 10.36
C LEU A 336 3.03 -2.70 10.64
N LYS A 337 2.73 -3.16 11.86
CA LYS A 337 2.81 -4.58 12.22
C LYS A 337 1.85 -5.43 11.38
N GLU A 338 0.64 -4.93 11.14
CA GLU A 338 -0.33 -5.62 10.30
C GLU A 338 0.13 -5.71 8.84
N LEU A 339 0.67 -4.61 8.30
CA LEU A 339 1.24 -4.58 6.94
C LEU A 339 2.42 -5.55 6.81
N GLN A 340 3.30 -5.62 7.81
CA GLN A 340 4.41 -6.57 7.83
C GLN A 340 3.90 -8.03 7.82
N SER A 341 2.92 -8.36 8.66
CA SER A 341 2.31 -9.69 8.68
C SER A 341 1.72 -10.07 7.32
N ARG A 342 0.97 -9.16 6.69
CA ARG A 342 0.39 -9.41 5.35
C ARG A 342 1.48 -9.60 4.30
N ALA A 343 2.58 -8.84 4.37
CA ALA A 343 3.70 -9.00 3.45
C ALA A 343 4.38 -10.37 3.61
N GLU A 344 4.56 -10.84 4.84
CA GLU A 344 5.08 -12.18 5.15
C GLU A 344 4.15 -13.29 4.62
N ASP A 345 2.83 -13.14 4.81
CA ASP A 345 1.83 -14.07 4.27
C ASP A 345 1.85 -14.15 2.74
N ILE A 346 1.93 -12.99 2.07
CA ILE A 346 2.04 -12.91 0.61
C ILE A 346 3.33 -13.57 0.15
N HIS A 347 4.46 -13.31 0.81
CA HIS A 347 5.74 -13.93 0.47
C HIS A 347 5.68 -15.46 0.58
N LYS A 348 5.04 -15.97 1.64
CA LYS A 348 4.84 -17.40 1.83
C LYS A 348 3.94 -18.00 0.75
N ALA A 349 2.86 -17.33 0.37
CA ALA A 349 1.98 -17.75 -0.71
C ALA A 349 2.72 -17.77 -2.07
N GLN A 350 3.57 -16.78 -2.34
CA GLN A 350 4.40 -16.75 -3.55
C GLN A 350 5.38 -17.92 -3.60
N LEU A 351 5.99 -18.27 -2.46
CA LEU A 351 6.91 -19.41 -2.38
C LEU A 351 6.20 -20.73 -2.70
N GLN A 352 5.01 -20.93 -2.12
CA GLN A 352 4.17 -22.11 -2.39
C GLN A 352 3.73 -22.17 -3.86
N GLN A 353 3.39 -21.02 -4.45
CA GLN A 353 3.01 -20.95 -5.85
C GLN A 353 4.19 -21.28 -6.77
N ALA A 354 5.41 -20.82 -6.45
CA ALA A 354 6.62 -21.17 -7.19
C ALA A 354 6.90 -22.68 -7.15
N GLU A 355 6.78 -23.32 -5.98
CA GLU A 355 6.96 -24.77 -5.82
C GLU A 355 5.89 -25.56 -6.61
N THR A 356 4.65 -25.09 -6.61
CA THR A 356 3.55 -25.73 -7.36
C THR A 356 3.78 -25.63 -8.87
N VAL A 357 4.25 -24.48 -9.36
CA VAL A 357 4.59 -24.27 -10.78
C VAL A 357 5.78 -25.15 -11.18
N GLU A 358 6.80 -25.28 -10.33
CA GLU A 358 7.92 -26.19 -10.61
C GLU A 358 7.45 -27.64 -10.72
N PHE A 359 6.61 -28.10 -9.78
CA PHE A 359 6.03 -29.44 -9.83
C PHE A 359 5.22 -29.67 -11.10
N GLN A 360 4.37 -28.72 -11.48
CA GLN A 360 3.57 -28.79 -12.69
C GLN A 360 4.44 -28.83 -13.96
N SER A 361 5.53 -28.07 -14.01
CA SER A 361 6.47 -28.08 -15.13
C SER A 361 7.16 -29.45 -15.30
N ARG A 362 7.61 -30.07 -14.20
CA ARG A 362 8.18 -31.42 -14.21
C ARG A 362 7.18 -32.47 -14.67
N LEU A 363 5.91 -32.30 -14.29
CA LEU A 363 4.84 -33.21 -14.69
C LEU A 363 4.53 -33.08 -16.19
N GLN A 364 4.55 -31.84 -16.71
CA GLN A 364 4.40 -31.56 -18.14
C GLN A 364 5.55 -32.11 -18.98
N GLU A 365 6.79 -32.03 -18.50
CA GLU A 365 7.96 -32.63 -19.17
C GLU A 365 7.84 -34.17 -19.25
N LYS A 366 7.40 -34.82 -18.17
CA LYS A 366 7.11 -36.27 -18.16
C LYS A 366 5.98 -36.65 -19.11
N LEU A 367 4.96 -35.80 -19.24
CA LEU A 367 3.87 -36.04 -20.19
C LEU A 367 4.36 -35.86 -21.63
N GLN A 368 5.18 -34.85 -21.91
CA GLN A 368 5.73 -34.62 -23.24
C GLN A 368 6.62 -35.77 -23.70
N THR A 369 7.48 -36.29 -22.82
CA THR A 369 8.33 -37.45 -23.11
C THR A 369 7.52 -38.71 -23.37
N SER A 370 6.46 -38.97 -22.61
CA SER A 370 5.60 -40.15 -22.85
C SER A 370 4.83 -40.07 -24.17
N VAL A 371 4.40 -38.86 -24.57
CA VAL A 371 3.78 -38.61 -25.89
C VAL A 371 4.79 -38.86 -27.01
N GLN A 372 6.03 -38.36 -26.90
CA GLN A 372 7.08 -38.61 -27.89
C GLN A 372 7.41 -40.10 -28.04
N ILE A 373 7.49 -40.84 -26.93
CA ILE A 373 7.72 -42.29 -26.96
C ILE A 373 6.56 -43.00 -27.66
N SER A 374 5.32 -42.62 -27.35
CA SER A 374 4.11 -43.21 -27.96
C SER A 374 4.08 -42.94 -29.47
N GLN A 375 4.46 -41.74 -29.90
CA GLN A 375 4.52 -41.37 -31.31
C GLN A 375 5.62 -42.12 -32.05
N ALA A 376 6.81 -42.29 -31.45
CA ALA A 376 7.88 -43.10 -32.03
C ALA A 376 7.49 -44.58 -32.17
N LEU A 377 6.73 -45.14 -31.21
CA LEU A 377 6.18 -46.48 -31.32
C LEU A 377 5.15 -46.59 -32.44
N LEU A 378 4.26 -45.60 -32.59
CA LEU A 378 3.29 -45.53 -33.68
C LEU A 378 3.97 -45.44 -35.05
N ASP A 379 5.01 -44.62 -35.20
CA ASP A 379 5.79 -44.51 -36.44
C ASP A 379 6.50 -45.83 -36.77
N LYS A 380 7.02 -46.53 -35.76
CA LYS A 380 7.63 -47.86 -35.94
C LYS A 380 6.58 -48.88 -36.39
N VAL A 381 5.38 -48.87 -35.81
CA VAL A 381 4.27 -49.75 -36.21
C VAL A 381 3.82 -49.44 -37.64
N ALA A 382 3.67 -48.16 -38.00
CA ALA A 382 3.31 -47.72 -39.34
C ALA A 382 4.37 -48.14 -40.37
N ALA A 383 5.67 -48.00 -40.05
CA ALA A 383 6.76 -48.45 -40.89
C ALA A 383 6.76 -49.98 -41.07
N THR A 384 6.55 -50.76 -40.00
CA THR A 384 6.43 -52.21 -40.12
C THR A 384 5.21 -52.63 -40.93
N ALA A 385 4.08 -51.93 -40.80
CA ALA A 385 2.89 -52.20 -41.60
C ALA A 385 3.11 -51.87 -43.09
N ALA A 386 3.77 -50.75 -43.39
CA ALA A 386 4.14 -50.38 -44.76
C ALA A 386 5.13 -51.39 -45.38
N ASN A 387 6.09 -51.88 -44.61
CA ASN A 387 7.04 -52.88 -45.07
C ASN A 387 6.37 -54.24 -45.29
N LEU A 388 5.41 -54.61 -44.43
CA LEU A 388 4.59 -55.82 -44.62
C LEU A 388 3.72 -55.70 -45.87
N GLN A 389 3.10 -54.53 -46.09
CA GLN A 389 2.29 -54.26 -47.28
C GLN A 389 3.15 -54.35 -48.55
N ALA A 390 4.35 -53.78 -48.55
CA ALA A 390 5.28 -53.89 -49.67
C ALA A 390 5.70 -55.35 -49.92
N MET A 391 5.92 -56.15 -48.87
CA MET A 391 6.23 -57.58 -49.00
C MET A 391 5.03 -58.38 -49.54
N ILE A 392 3.81 -58.05 -49.12
CA ILE A 392 2.57 -58.64 -49.63
C ILE A 392 2.39 -58.29 -51.12
N ASP A 393 2.64 -57.04 -51.50
CA ASP A 393 2.54 -56.59 -52.88
C ASP A 393 3.62 -57.21 -53.78
N GLU A 394 4.85 -57.39 -53.28
CA GLU A 394 5.92 -58.07 -54.01
C GLU A 394 5.65 -59.57 -54.16
N THR A 395 5.11 -60.24 -53.13
CA THR A 395 4.71 -61.66 -53.23
C THR A 395 3.50 -61.85 -54.16
N SER A 396 2.54 -60.92 -54.14
CA SER A 396 1.43 -60.85 -55.10
C SER A 396 1.91 -60.68 -56.54
N ALA A 397 2.89 -59.79 -56.77
CA ALA A 397 3.47 -59.55 -58.10
C ALA A 397 4.25 -60.76 -58.61
N ARG A 398 5.11 -61.39 -57.79
CA ARG A 398 5.83 -62.62 -58.17
C ARG A 398 4.90 -63.80 -58.45
N TYR A 399 3.71 -63.84 -57.85
CA TYR A 399 2.73 -64.90 -58.10
C TYR A 399 1.95 -64.70 -59.41
N LYS A 400 1.83 -63.46 -59.90
CA LYS A 400 1.20 -63.15 -61.20
C LYS A 400 2.08 -63.50 -62.41
N ASP A 401 3.41 -63.51 -62.26
CA ASP A 401 4.35 -63.70 -63.36
C ASP A 401 4.86 -65.15 -63.54
N SER A 402 4.33 -66.12 -62.79
CA SER A 402 4.71 -67.54 -62.94
C SER A 402 3.73 -68.31 -63.83
N PRO A 403 4.12 -68.78 -65.03
CA PRO A 403 3.21 -69.41 -65.99
C PRO A 403 2.82 -70.86 -65.66
N ALA A 404 3.25 -71.41 -64.51
CA ALA A 404 3.09 -72.84 -64.18
C ALA A 404 1.89 -73.19 -63.27
N LEU A 405 1.15 -72.21 -62.74
CA LEU A 405 0.07 -72.47 -61.76
C LEU A 405 -1.31 -71.94 -62.18
N ARG A 406 -1.52 -71.69 -63.47
CA ARG A 406 -2.79 -71.19 -64.00
C ARG A 406 -4.01 -72.13 -63.92
N PRO A 407 -3.92 -73.47 -63.75
CA PRO A 407 -5.13 -74.30 -63.65
C PRO A 407 -5.63 -74.54 -62.21
N LEU A 408 -4.95 -74.04 -61.17
CA LEU A 408 -5.26 -74.43 -59.79
C LEU A 408 -6.24 -73.50 -59.04
N PHE A 409 -6.68 -72.38 -59.61
CA PHE A 409 -7.63 -71.46 -58.97
C PHE A 409 -8.86 -71.18 -59.83
N SER A 410 -9.75 -72.18 -59.90
CA SER A 410 -11.20 -72.02 -60.12
C SER A 410 -11.88 -71.93 -58.73
N PRO A 411 -13.09 -71.35 -58.57
CA PRO A 411 -13.48 -70.64 -57.35
C PRO A 411 -13.49 -71.59 -56.15
N TYR A 412 -12.51 -71.42 -55.26
CA TYR A 412 -12.47 -72.16 -54.01
C TYR A 412 -13.66 -71.74 -53.16
N SER A 413 -14.53 -72.72 -52.91
CA SER A 413 -15.64 -72.64 -51.98
C SER A 413 -15.16 -72.10 -50.64
N SER A 414 -15.87 -71.07 -50.16
CA SER A 414 -15.65 -70.34 -48.90
C SER A 414 -15.41 -71.23 -47.69
N TRP A 415 -15.84 -72.50 -47.75
CA TRP A 415 -15.73 -73.49 -46.69
C TRP A 415 -14.28 -73.92 -46.38
N THR A 416 -13.38 -73.89 -47.36
CA THR A 416 -11.96 -74.24 -47.17
C THR A 416 -11.20 -73.20 -46.35
N PHE A 417 -11.53 -71.91 -46.55
CA PHE A 417 -10.96 -70.80 -45.78
C PHE A 417 -11.45 -70.80 -44.32
N TYR A 418 -12.73 -71.13 -44.10
CA TYR A 418 -13.28 -71.28 -42.75
C TYR A 418 -12.64 -72.46 -41.99
N GLY A 419 -12.36 -73.59 -42.66
CA GLY A 419 -11.66 -74.72 -42.05
C GLY A 419 -10.22 -74.41 -41.62
N LEU A 420 -9.49 -73.63 -42.43
CA LEU A 420 -8.14 -73.17 -42.09
C LEU A 420 -8.15 -72.12 -40.97
N LEU A 421 -9.11 -71.19 -40.98
CA LEU A 421 -9.23 -70.20 -39.92
C LEU A 421 -9.60 -70.84 -38.57
N LEU A 422 -10.51 -71.82 -38.57
CA LEU A 422 -10.92 -72.57 -37.38
C LEU A 422 -9.78 -73.41 -36.80
N SER A 423 -8.93 -74.00 -37.64
CA SER A 423 -7.77 -74.78 -37.18
C SER A 423 -6.68 -73.89 -36.56
N VAL A 424 -6.46 -72.68 -37.10
CA VAL A 424 -5.55 -71.69 -36.49
C VAL A 424 -6.12 -71.17 -35.16
N ILE A 425 -7.42 -70.87 -35.07
CA ILE A 425 -8.05 -70.40 -33.84
C ILE A 425 -8.09 -71.51 -32.77
N ALA A 426 -8.32 -72.76 -33.17
CA ALA A 426 -8.27 -73.91 -32.25
C ALA A 426 -6.87 -74.13 -31.66
N SER A 427 -5.79 -73.79 -32.40
CA SER A 427 -4.42 -73.89 -31.89
C SER A 427 -4.10 -72.89 -30.77
N HIS A 428 -4.79 -71.74 -30.72
CA HIS A 428 -4.57 -70.69 -29.73
C HIS A 428 -5.60 -70.70 -28.60
N ASN A 429 -6.85 -71.11 -28.86
CA ASN A 429 -7.89 -71.13 -27.82
C ASN A 429 -9.07 -72.06 -28.19
N VAL A 430 -8.98 -73.32 -27.75
CA VAL A 430 -9.98 -74.37 -28.04
C VAL A 430 -11.41 -73.98 -27.61
N LYS A 431 -11.57 -73.22 -26.52
CA LYS A 431 -12.87 -72.76 -26.03
C LYS A 431 -13.56 -71.77 -26.98
N VAL A 432 -12.78 -70.90 -27.63
CA VAL A 432 -13.30 -69.92 -28.61
C VAL A 432 -13.68 -70.59 -29.91
N ALA A 433 -12.89 -71.59 -30.36
CA ALA A 433 -13.21 -72.38 -31.55
C ALA A 433 -14.53 -73.17 -31.40
N LEU A 434 -14.77 -73.75 -30.22
CA LEU A 434 -16.03 -74.44 -29.91
C LEU A 434 -17.24 -73.49 -29.89
N ALA A 435 -17.09 -72.29 -29.31
CA ALA A 435 -18.15 -71.29 -29.31
C ALA A 435 -18.52 -70.83 -30.73
N LEU A 436 -17.52 -70.60 -31.59
CA LEU A 436 -17.75 -70.22 -32.99
C LEU A 436 -18.41 -71.33 -33.81
N LEU A 437 -18.06 -72.60 -33.56
CA LEU A 437 -18.74 -73.75 -34.19
C LEU A 437 -20.22 -73.82 -33.78
N ILE A 438 -20.54 -73.62 -32.50
CA ILE A 438 -21.93 -73.64 -32.00
C ILE A 438 -22.73 -72.48 -32.62
N ILE A 439 -22.16 -71.28 -32.69
CA ILE A 439 -22.81 -70.11 -33.30
C ILE A 439 -23.06 -70.35 -34.80
N SER A 440 -22.08 -70.91 -35.52
CA SER A 440 -22.23 -71.22 -36.94
C SER A 440 -23.27 -72.32 -37.20
N ALA A 441 -23.36 -73.34 -36.33
CA ALA A 441 -24.38 -74.39 -36.41
C ALA A 441 -25.79 -73.85 -36.13
N LEU A 442 -25.93 -72.94 -35.17
CA LEU A 442 -27.20 -72.26 -34.87
C LEU A 442 -27.66 -71.35 -36.02
N GLN A 443 -26.74 -70.61 -36.64
CA GLN A 443 -27.05 -69.80 -37.83
C GLN A 443 -27.44 -70.67 -39.03
N PHE A 444 -26.79 -71.82 -39.22
CA PHE A 444 -27.13 -72.74 -40.31
C PHE A 444 -28.48 -73.43 -40.12
N MET A 445 -28.83 -73.78 -38.87
CA MET A 445 -30.15 -74.31 -38.52
C MET A 445 -31.25 -73.26 -38.72
N ALA A 446 -31.00 -72.01 -38.34
CA ALA A 446 -31.95 -70.89 -38.51
C ALA A 446 -32.20 -70.54 -39.99
N MET A 447 -31.18 -70.70 -40.85
CA MET A 447 -31.29 -70.41 -42.29
C MET A 447 -31.99 -71.54 -43.08
N ARG A 448 -32.12 -72.74 -42.50
CA ARG A 448 -32.77 -73.90 -43.13
C ARG A 448 -34.27 -74.02 -42.80
N THR A 449 -34.77 -73.21 -41.88
CA THR A 449 -36.18 -73.15 -41.45
C THR A 449 -36.94 -71.94 -41.99
N LEU A 450 -36.36 -71.20 -42.94
CA LEU A 450 -37.02 -70.07 -43.63
C LEU A 450 -37.41 -70.44 -45.07
#